data_AF-A0A920NXI6-F1
#
_entry.id   AF-A0A920NXI6-F1
#
_cell.length_a   1.000
_cell.length_b   1.000
_cell.length_c   1.000
_cell.angle_alpha   90.00
_cell.angle_beta   90.00
_cell.angle_gamma   90.00
#
_symmetry.space_group_name_H-M   'P 1'
#
loop_
_entity.id
_entity.type
_entity.pdbx_description
1 polymer ?
#
loop_
_entity_poly.entity_id
_entity_poly.type
_entity_poly.pdbx_seq_one_letter_code
_entity_poly.pdbx_strand_id
1 'polypeptide(L)'
;MIPRLDELNEEGELFKRIWRRIFLWRVMKKNLLLQMPTSDPWGIKEALDKGADVVVCPRVTDAAVVIGPAAWKYNWSRDNYDALAGALAAGHIIECGAQATGGNYSFFQEVPSFSKMGYPIAEIFEDGSFTITKHPGTGGLVSVGTVTAQLLYEIGSPAYMNPDVISHFDTLKINQEAENRVHVSGCRGSSAPKTHKVCINLAGGFRNGTEILLTGLDIEEKAKLVTDSIFENVGGKEQFDKVDIQLHRTDKENPESNEQAQASLRISVMSQNPDLVGRLFSAKIVELGLANLPGWTGRGGSVPSGHYIEYWPALVDSKYITEKVHFEGDTVDVVPTSQMDLEEIYYQKEPYENKLPEIKNTKKINFGRLFGTRSGDKGGCANLGVWAKTPESYAFLYDFLTVDRLKELLPDVSQYEVERHELPNILSLNFYIHDILQDGVSSSTRLDGQAKSLGEYIRAKEIDAPDYLLKAIGG
;
A
#
# COMPACT_ATOMS: atom_id res chain seq x y z
N MET A 1 -23.67 6.87 -8.27
CA MET A 1 -24.01 5.45 -8.05
C MET A 1 -24.84 5.21 -6.79
N ILE A 2 -24.63 5.91 -5.67
CA ILE A 2 -25.43 5.70 -4.43
C ILE A 2 -26.95 5.62 -4.67
N PRO A 3 -27.58 6.52 -5.45
CA PRO A 3 -29.03 6.45 -5.69
C PRO A 3 -29.49 5.23 -6.49
N ARG A 4 -28.56 4.51 -7.14
CA ARG A 4 -28.79 3.34 -7.99
C ARG A 4 -28.39 2.03 -7.31
N LEU A 5 -28.08 2.03 -6.01
CA LEU A 5 -27.54 0.84 -5.34
C LEU A 5 -28.54 -0.33 -5.33
N ASP A 6 -29.81 -0.04 -5.07
CA ASP A 6 -30.88 -1.05 -5.05
C ASP A 6 -31.12 -1.63 -6.46
N GLU A 7 -31.18 -0.77 -7.48
CA GLU A 7 -31.25 -1.14 -8.90
C GLU A 7 -30.09 -2.07 -9.29
N LEU A 8 -28.85 -1.67 -9.00
CA LEU A 8 -27.67 -2.47 -9.32
C LEU A 8 -27.69 -3.84 -8.60
N ASN A 9 -28.19 -3.89 -7.37
CA ASN A 9 -28.33 -5.14 -6.62
C ASN A 9 -29.39 -6.08 -7.24
N GLU A 10 -30.51 -5.53 -7.70
CA GLU A 10 -31.54 -6.29 -8.45
C GLU A 10 -30.99 -6.84 -9.77
N GLU A 11 -30.06 -6.12 -10.41
CA GLU A 11 -29.36 -6.54 -11.62
C GLU A 11 -28.17 -7.49 -11.36
N GLY A 12 -27.92 -7.87 -10.10
CA GLY A 12 -26.93 -8.87 -9.71
C GLY A 12 -25.56 -8.32 -9.30
N GLU A 13 -25.38 -7.00 -9.21
CA GLU A 13 -24.18 -6.37 -8.66
C GLU A 13 -24.18 -6.43 -7.14
N LEU A 14 -23.72 -7.56 -6.59
CA LEU A 14 -23.75 -7.82 -5.14
C LEU A 14 -22.65 -7.09 -4.34
N PHE A 15 -21.79 -6.30 -5.01
CA PHE A 15 -20.63 -5.59 -4.43
C PHE A 15 -19.82 -6.46 -3.46
N LYS A 16 -19.42 -7.64 -3.95
CA LYS A 16 -18.56 -8.56 -3.20
C LYS A 16 -17.28 -7.82 -2.80
N ARG A 17 -16.93 -7.90 -1.52
CA ARG A 17 -15.69 -7.30 -1.04
C ARG A 17 -14.52 -7.95 -1.77
N ILE A 18 -13.56 -7.14 -2.23
CA ILE A 18 -12.33 -7.69 -2.79
C ILE A 18 -11.61 -8.43 -1.64
N TRP A 19 -11.08 -9.63 -1.92
CA TRP A 19 -10.33 -10.51 -1.00
C TRP A 19 -11.16 -11.29 0.03
N ARG A 20 -12.24 -10.72 0.57
CA ARG A 20 -13.16 -11.45 1.47
C ARG A 20 -14.40 -11.95 0.73
N ARG A 21 -14.81 -13.20 0.96
CA ARG A 21 -16.05 -13.79 0.40
C ARG A 21 -17.32 -13.28 1.10
N ILE A 22 -17.42 -11.96 1.35
CA ILE A 22 -18.52 -11.30 2.03
C ILE A 22 -19.15 -10.28 1.07
N PHE A 23 -20.48 -10.22 1.06
CA PHE A 23 -21.27 -9.34 0.19
C PHE A 23 -21.78 -8.12 0.97
N LEU A 24 -21.83 -6.96 0.32
CA LEU A 24 -22.20 -5.70 0.96
C LEU A 24 -23.60 -5.75 1.58
N TRP A 25 -24.58 -6.33 0.87
CA TRP A 25 -25.97 -6.42 1.32
C TRP A 25 -26.16 -7.25 2.60
N ARG A 26 -25.25 -8.19 2.88
CA ARG A 26 -25.28 -8.96 4.15
C ARG A 26 -24.83 -8.11 5.34
N VAL A 27 -24.22 -6.96 5.10
CA VAL A 27 -23.69 -6.01 6.09
C VAL A 27 -24.44 -4.67 6.04
N MET A 28 -25.52 -4.54 5.25
CA MET A 28 -26.37 -3.34 5.09
C MET A 28 -27.13 -2.89 6.36
N LYS A 29 -26.65 -3.25 7.55
CA LYS A 29 -27.07 -2.66 8.82
C LYS A 29 -26.32 -1.37 9.16
N LYS A 30 -25.29 -0.98 8.38
CA LYS A 30 -24.47 0.22 8.60
C LYS A 30 -24.76 1.29 7.56
N ASN A 31 -24.70 2.56 7.97
CA ASN A 31 -24.90 3.70 7.09
C ASN A 31 -23.78 3.80 6.05
N LEU A 32 -24.16 3.88 4.77
CA LEU A 32 -23.26 4.16 3.66
C LEU A 32 -22.89 5.65 3.66
N LEU A 33 -21.59 5.97 3.67
CA LEU A 33 -21.09 7.34 3.68
C LEU A 33 -20.71 7.82 2.28
N LEU A 34 -20.04 6.98 1.50
CA LEU A 34 -19.60 7.32 0.15
C LEU A 34 -19.44 6.07 -0.72
N GLN A 35 -19.75 6.20 -2.01
CA GLN A 35 -19.47 5.21 -3.04
C GLN A 35 -18.99 5.93 -4.30
N MET A 36 -17.75 5.69 -4.71
CA MET A 36 -17.20 6.26 -5.94
C MET A 36 -16.49 5.18 -6.78
N PRO A 37 -16.85 5.00 -8.06
CA PRO A 37 -16.03 4.23 -8.98
C PRO A 37 -14.72 4.99 -9.24
N THR A 38 -13.63 4.28 -9.54
CA THR A 38 -12.40 4.89 -10.04
C THR A 38 -12.50 5.09 -11.54
N SER A 39 -12.66 6.33 -11.96
CA SER A 39 -12.71 6.74 -13.37
C SER A 39 -11.39 6.56 -14.12
N ASP A 40 -11.48 6.51 -15.44
CA ASP A 40 -10.42 6.25 -16.40
C ASP A 40 -9.88 7.57 -17.01
N PRO A 41 -8.87 7.53 -17.89
CA PRO A 41 -8.22 8.74 -18.42
C PRO A 41 -8.97 9.37 -19.60
N TRP A 42 -10.04 8.76 -20.12
CA TRP A 42 -10.63 9.19 -21.38
C TRP A 42 -11.49 10.44 -21.24
N GLY A 43 -12.15 10.64 -20.10
CA GLY A 43 -12.78 11.93 -19.79
C GLY A 43 -11.78 13.08 -19.74
N ILE A 44 -10.55 12.81 -19.29
CA ILE A 44 -9.46 13.80 -19.28
C ILE A 44 -9.03 14.12 -20.72
N LYS A 45 -8.78 13.09 -21.53
CA LYS A 45 -8.43 13.27 -22.95
C LYS A 45 -9.50 14.08 -23.69
N GLU A 46 -10.78 13.74 -23.53
CA GLU A 46 -11.89 14.43 -24.20
C GLU A 46 -11.97 15.92 -23.81
N ALA A 47 -11.76 16.25 -22.53
CA ALA A 47 -11.72 17.64 -22.09
C ALA A 47 -10.54 18.41 -22.74
N LEU A 48 -9.37 17.78 -22.84
CA LEU A 48 -8.20 18.36 -23.50
C LEU A 48 -8.40 18.48 -25.03
N ASP A 49 -9.06 17.52 -25.68
CA ASP A 49 -9.41 17.57 -27.11
C ASP A 49 -10.33 18.77 -27.41
N LYS A 50 -11.19 19.15 -26.46
CA LYS A 50 -12.03 20.36 -26.54
C LYS A 50 -11.28 21.67 -26.26
N GLY A 51 -10.01 21.61 -25.90
CA GLY A 51 -9.17 22.78 -25.63
C GLY A 51 -9.19 23.24 -24.17
N ALA A 52 -9.54 22.39 -23.21
CA ALA A 52 -9.39 22.72 -21.80
C ALA A 52 -7.91 22.84 -21.41
N ASP A 53 -7.55 23.90 -20.68
CA ASP A 53 -6.21 24.04 -20.08
C ASP A 53 -6.10 23.30 -18.73
N VAL A 54 -7.21 23.19 -18.01
CA VAL A 54 -7.28 22.56 -16.67
C VAL A 54 -8.50 21.67 -16.61
N VAL A 55 -8.27 20.40 -16.26
CA VAL A 55 -9.33 19.40 -16.09
C VAL A 55 -9.47 19.06 -14.61
N VAL A 56 -10.64 19.33 -14.03
CA VAL A 56 -10.95 18.97 -12.63
C VAL A 56 -11.70 17.65 -12.63
N CYS A 57 -11.06 16.62 -12.08
CA CYS A 57 -11.64 15.27 -12.04
C CYS A 57 -12.30 15.00 -10.67
N PRO A 58 -13.32 14.12 -10.62
CA PRO A 58 -13.74 13.49 -9.38
C PRO A 58 -12.70 12.42 -8.97
N ARG A 59 -13.13 11.27 -8.44
CA ARG A 59 -12.22 10.14 -8.17
C ARG A 59 -11.83 9.44 -9.47
N VAL A 60 -10.62 9.71 -9.96
CA VAL A 60 -9.94 8.93 -11.01
C VAL A 60 -8.88 8.03 -10.38
N THR A 61 -8.32 7.09 -11.15
CA THR A 61 -7.09 6.41 -10.72
C THR A 61 -5.93 7.41 -10.66
N ASP A 62 -4.97 7.16 -9.78
CA ASP A 62 -3.85 8.09 -9.57
C ASP A 62 -2.98 8.23 -10.83
N ALA A 63 -2.93 7.20 -11.69
CA ALA A 63 -2.25 7.24 -12.98
C ALA A 63 -3.06 7.87 -14.12
N ALA A 64 -4.39 7.96 -14.03
CA ALA A 64 -5.22 8.52 -15.10
C ALA A 64 -4.87 9.98 -15.43
N VAL A 65 -4.43 10.76 -14.42
CA VAL A 65 -3.98 12.15 -14.61
C VAL A 65 -2.67 12.27 -15.38
N VAL A 66 -1.99 11.14 -15.64
CA VAL A 66 -0.79 11.04 -16.47
C VAL A 66 -1.12 10.43 -17.83
N ILE A 67 -1.95 9.38 -17.85
CA ILE A 67 -2.37 8.70 -19.09
C ILE A 67 -3.19 9.64 -19.97
N GLY A 68 -4.15 10.39 -19.40
CA GLY A 68 -5.04 11.29 -20.15
C GLY A 68 -4.27 12.33 -20.97
N PRO A 69 -3.38 13.14 -20.35
CA PRO A 69 -2.54 14.09 -21.08
C PRO A 69 -1.57 13.45 -22.07
N ALA A 70 -1.01 12.27 -21.76
CA ALA A 70 -0.13 11.55 -22.69
C ALA A 70 -0.90 11.07 -23.94
N ALA A 71 -2.07 10.47 -23.75
CA ALA A 71 -2.94 10.03 -24.83
C ALA A 71 -3.46 11.21 -25.68
N TRP A 72 -3.74 12.36 -25.07
CA TRP A 72 -4.03 13.61 -25.79
C TRP A 72 -2.83 14.08 -26.62
N LYS A 73 -1.66 14.18 -25.99
CA LYS A 73 -0.44 14.71 -26.62
C LYS A 73 -0.01 13.93 -27.86
N TYR A 74 -0.10 12.60 -27.79
CA TYR A 74 0.30 11.69 -28.86
C TYR A 74 -0.87 11.17 -29.70
N ASN A 75 -2.09 11.65 -29.43
CA ASN A 75 -3.32 11.22 -30.09
C ASN A 75 -3.48 9.69 -30.11
N TRP A 76 -3.19 9.03 -28.99
CA TRP A 76 -3.31 7.59 -28.87
C TRP A 76 -4.78 7.16 -28.97
N SER A 77 -5.00 6.07 -29.70
CA SER A 77 -6.25 5.31 -29.66
C SER A 77 -6.33 4.44 -28.41
N ARG A 78 -7.54 3.98 -28.09
CA ARG A 78 -7.83 3.22 -26.86
C ARG A 78 -7.25 1.80 -26.85
N ASP A 79 -6.82 1.31 -28.00
CA ASP A 79 -6.14 0.04 -28.23
C ASP A 79 -4.62 0.17 -28.40
N ASN A 80 -4.04 1.37 -28.20
CA ASN A 80 -2.59 1.54 -28.08
C ASN A 80 -2.09 1.04 -26.70
N TYR A 81 -2.40 -0.22 -26.35
CA TYR A 81 -2.23 -0.75 -25.00
C TYR A 81 -0.80 -0.66 -24.49
N ASP A 82 0.22 -0.89 -25.32
CA ASP A 82 1.62 -0.79 -24.89
C ASP A 82 1.99 0.64 -24.49
N ALA A 83 1.51 1.63 -25.25
CA ALA A 83 1.75 3.03 -24.98
C ALA A 83 1.03 3.50 -23.71
N LEU A 84 -0.25 3.11 -23.56
CA LEU A 84 -1.05 3.33 -22.37
C LEU A 84 -0.44 2.65 -21.13
N ALA A 85 0.06 1.43 -21.27
CA ALA A 85 0.71 0.69 -20.18
C ALA A 85 2.01 1.37 -19.72
N GLY A 86 2.74 1.99 -20.65
CA GLY A 86 3.90 2.81 -20.34
C GLY A 86 3.54 4.08 -19.57
N ALA A 87 2.52 4.81 -20.02
CA ALA A 87 2.01 5.98 -19.30
C ALA A 87 1.43 5.62 -17.91
N LEU A 88 0.79 4.46 -17.78
CA LEU A 88 0.33 3.91 -16.49
C LEU A 88 1.50 3.66 -15.55
N ALA A 89 2.56 3.01 -16.02
CA ALA A 89 3.78 2.78 -15.23
C ALA A 89 4.47 4.10 -14.85
N ALA A 90 4.55 5.06 -15.77
CA ALA A 90 5.08 6.40 -15.50
C ALA A 90 4.27 7.12 -14.42
N GLY A 91 2.94 7.08 -14.52
CA GLY A 91 2.02 7.65 -13.53
C GLY A 91 2.20 7.05 -12.15
N HIS A 92 2.25 5.72 -12.07
CA HIS A 92 2.53 4.98 -10.84
C HIS A 92 3.89 5.34 -10.21
N ILE A 93 4.90 5.65 -11.03
CA ILE A 93 6.22 6.05 -10.53
C ILE A 93 6.25 7.49 -10.01
N ILE A 94 5.49 8.41 -10.59
CA ILE A 94 5.53 9.83 -10.18
C ILE A 94 4.48 10.19 -9.12
N GLU A 95 3.60 9.25 -8.75
CA GLU A 95 2.60 9.46 -7.71
C GLU A 95 3.21 9.50 -6.28
N CYS A 96 2.38 9.86 -5.31
CA CYS A 96 2.72 9.88 -3.88
C CYS A 96 3.97 10.70 -3.48
N GLY A 97 4.34 11.72 -4.26
CA GLY A 97 5.29 12.78 -3.88
C GLY A 97 6.74 12.48 -4.28
N ALA A 98 7.68 12.59 -3.34
CA ALA A 98 9.12 12.50 -3.62
C ALA A 98 9.69 11.06 -3.63
N GLN A 99 8.87 10.02 -3.81
CA GLN A 99 9.31 8.64 -3.59
C GLN A 99 10.30 8.16 -4.66
N ALA A 100 10.00 8.38 -5.93
CA ALA A 100 10.93 8.09 -7.03
C ALA A 100 12.19 8.99 -7.02
N THR A 101 12.22 10.02 -6.17
CA THR A 101 13.38 10.90 -5.96
C THR A 101 14.09 10.66 -4.62
N GLY A 102 13.84 9.54 -3.93
CA GLY A 102 14.57 9.11 -2.73
C GLY A 102 13.76 9.12 -1.42
N GLY A 103 12.51 9.60 -1.44
CA GLY A 103 11.60 9.50 -0.30
C GLY A 103 11.20 8.04 -0.02
N ASN A 104 11.20 7.62 1.25
CA ASN A 104 10.94 6.24 1.66
C ASN A 104 11.83 5.19 0.97
N TYR A 105 13.03 5.59 0.53
CA TYR A 105 13.99 4.70 -0.11
C TYR A 105 14.83 3.94 0.92
N SER A 106 14.88 2.61 0.81
CA SER A 106 15.62 1.75 1.75
C SER A 106 17.11 2.07 1.87
N PHE A 107 17.76 2.45 0.77
CA PHE A 107 19.18 2.84 0.78
C PHE A 107 19.31 4.36 0.90
N PHE A 108 18.66 4.93 1.92
CA PHE A 108 18.57 6.38 2.14
C PHE A 108 19.94 7.08 2.20
N GLN A 109 21.02 6.36 2.53
CA GLN A 109 22.38 6.88 2.54
C GLN A 109 22.91 7.24 1.14
N GLU A 110 22.32 6.69 0.07
CA GLU A 110 22.65 7.03 -1.31
C GLU A 110 22.04 8.38 -1.72
N VAL A 111 21.01 8.85 -1.01
CA VAL A 111 20.33 10.10 -1.33
C VAL A 111 21.20 11.28 -0.88
N PRO A 112 21.70 12.13 -1.81
CA PRO A 112 22.69 13.16 -1.47
C PRO A 112 22.18 14.24 -0.52
N SER A 113 20.88 14.54 -0.57
CA SER A 113 20.25 15.56 0.28
C SER A 113 18.75 15.33 0.38
N PHE A 114 18.23 15.41 1.61
CA PHE A 114 16.79 15.45 1.88
C PHE A 114 16.23 16.88 1.97
N SER A 115 17.07 17.90 1.81
CA SER A 115 16.64 19.29 1.79
C SER A 115 16.14 19.67 0.39
N LYS A 116 14.96 20.29 0.33
CA LYS A 116 14.31 20.72 -0.93
C LYS A 116 14.25 19.59 -1.96
N MET A 117 13.69 18.44 -1.58
CA MET A 117 13.51 17.29 -2.46
C MET A 117 12.78 17.69 -3.73
N GLY A 118 13.37 17.38 -4.89
CA GLY A 118 12.68 17.55 -6.16
C GLY A 118 11.58 16.51 -6.29
N TYR A 119 10.41 16.90 -6.79
CA TYR A 119 9.38 15.91 -7.16
C TYR A 119 9.73 15.30 -8.51
N PRO A 120 9.36 14.02 -8.74
CA PRO A 120 9.69 13.34 -9.97
C PRO A 120 8.92 13.94 -11.14
N ILE A 121 9.56 13.90 -12.31
CA ILE A 121 9.03 14.33 -13.60
C ILE A 121 9.10 13.10 -14.52
N ALA A 122 8.01 12.78 -15.21
CA ALA A 122 8.00 11.79 -16.28
C ALA A 122 8.03 12.50 -17.64
N GLU A 123 9.06 12.25 -18.42
CA GLU A 123 9.15 12.61 -19.84
C GLU A 123 8.69 11.40 -20.65
N ILE A 124 7.43 11.39 -21.09
CA ILE A 124 6.80 10.26 -21.79
C ILE A 124 6.96 10.42 -23.30
N PHE A 125 7.35 9.36 -24.00
CA PHE A 125 7.53 9.32 -25.46
C PHE A 125 6.30 8.71 -26.16
N GLU A 126 6.21 8.87 -27.49
CA GLU A 126 5.07 8.43 -28.31
C GLU A 126 4.83 6.91 -28.26
N ASP A 127 5.86 6.10 -28.05
CA ASP A 127 5.76 4.64 -27.90
C ASP A 127 5.39 4.18 -26.47
N GLY A 128 5.19 5.14 -25.56
CA GLY A 128 4.92 4.91 -24.13
C GLY A 128 6.14 4.63 -23.28
N SER A 129 7.34 4.51 -23.86
CA SER A 129 8.56 4.56 -23.05
C SER A 129 8.66 5.93 -22.35
N PHE A 130 9.44 6.03 -21.28
CA PHE A 130 9.55 7.28 -20.54
C PHE A 130 10.85 7.40 -19.77
N THR A 131 11.24 8.64 -19.47
CA THR A 131 12.37 8.93 -18.58
C THR A 131 11.87 9.63 -17.32
N ILE A 132 12.25 9.10 -16.16
CA ILE A 132 12.03 9.73 -14.86
C ILE A 132 13.22 10.62 -14.53
N THR A 133 12.94 11.85 -14.14
CA THR A 133 13.93 12.83 -13.71
C THR A 133 13.38 13.72 -12.59
N LYS A 134 14.15 14.75 -12.20
CA LYS A 134 13.73 15.77 -11.23
C LYS A 134 14.30 17.13 -11.64
N HIS A 135 13.74 18.21 -11.11
CA HIS A 135 14.24 19.55 -11.39
C HIS A 135 15.74 19.72 -11.01
N PRO A 136 16.54 20.42 -11.83
CA PRO A 136 17.91 20.77 -11.48
C PRO A 136 17.96 21.63 -10.20
N GLY A 137 19.03 21.47 -9.41
CA GLY A 137 19.25 22.26 -8.19
C GLY A 137 18.40 21.87 -6.98
N THR A 138 17.58 20.82 -7.07
CA THR A 138 16.85 20.25 -5.93
C THR A 138 17.61 19.10 -5.28
N GLY A 139 17.28 18.79 -4.03
CA GLY A 139 17.72 17.55 -3.37
C GLY A 139 17.11 16.29 -4.01
N GLY A 140 17.31 15.16 -3.35
CA GLY A 140 16.87 13.84 -3.79
C GLY A 140 17.84 13.15 -4.75
N LEU A 141 17.47 11.95 -5.15
CA LEU A 141 18.17 11.07 -6.08
C LEU A 141 17.15 10.38 -6.98
N VAL A 142 17.34 10.46 -8.30
CA VAL A 142 16.65 9.57 -9.25
C VAL A 142 17.64 8.52 -9.73
N SER A 143 17.45 7.28 -9.29
CA SER A 143 18.26 6.13 -9.68
C SER A 143 17.38 4.93 -10.04
N VAL A 144 17.96 3.91 -10.69
CA VAL A 144 17.26 2.64 -10.93
C VAL A 144 16.62 2.13 -9.64
N GLY A 145 17.34 2.22 -8.51
CA GLY A 145 16.82 1.79 -7.21
C GLY A 145 15.62 2.59 -6.72
N THR A 146 15.61 3.92 -6.86
CA THR A 146 14.46 4.74 -6.40
C THR A 146 13.24 4.54 -7.29
N VAL A 147 13.43 4.35 -8.59
CA VAL A 147 12.36 4.00 -9.54
C VAL A 147 11.80 2.60 -9.25
N THR A 148 12.66 1.59 -9.05
CA THR A 148 12.23 0.23 -8.66
C THR A 148 11.47 0.24 -7.32
N ALA A 149 11.93 1.02 -6.34
CA ALA A 149 11.27 1.11 -5.04
C ALA A 149 9.83 1.59 -5.16
N GLN A 150 9.58 2.64 -5.95
CA GLN A 150 8.24 3.15 -6.17
C GLN A 150 7.40 2.23 -7.06
N LEU A 151 8.00 1.61 -8.09
CA LEU A 151 7.30 0.65 -8.93
C LEU A 151 6.76 -0.56 -8.13
N LEU A 152 7.46 -0.96 -7.07
CA LEU A 152 7.03 -2.03 -6.16
C LEU A 152 6.04 -1.59 -5.06
N TYR A 153 5.75 -0.29 -4.94
CA TYR A 153 4.86 0.25 -3.91
C TYR A 153 3.38 -0.04 -4.22
N GLU A 154 2.63 -0.56 -3.25
CA GLU A 154 1.18 -0.78 -3.35
C GLU A 154 0.72 -1.59 -4.58
N ILE A 155 1.54 -2.54 -5.04
CA ILE A 155 1.19 -3.46 -6.14
C ILE A 155 0.75 -4.84 -5.63
N GLY A 156 -0.13 -5.49 -6.39
CA GLY A 156 -0.51 -6.89 -6.21
C GLY A 156 0.27 -7.80 -7.16
N SER A 157 -0.40 -8.31 -8.19
CA SER A 157 0.24 -9.04 -9.29
C SER A 157 1.06 -8.12 -10.21
N PRO A 158 2.02 -8.67 -10.98
CA PRO A 158 2.76 -7.93 -12.01
C PRO A 158 1.87 -7.33 -13.10
N ALA A 159 0.75 -7.99 -13.41
CA ALA A 159 -0.32 -7.45 -14.22
C ALA A 159 -1.08 -6.39 -13.39
N TYR A 160 -0.64 -5.14 -13.51
CA TYR A 160 -1.20 -4.00 -12.78
C TYR A 160 -2.45 -3.49 -13.48
N MET A 161 -3.60 -3.79 -12.90
CA MET A 161 -4.91 -3.51 -13.51
C MET A 161 -5.34 -2.06 -13.28
N ASN A 162 -5.65 -1.36 -14.37
CA ASN A 162 -6.35 -0.08 -14.37
C ASN A 162 -7.60 -0.17 -15.28
N PRO A 163 -8.59 0.72 -15.14
CA PRO A 163 -9.83 0.64 -15.90
C PRO A 163 -9.66 0.77 -17.43
N ASP A 164 -8.59 1.38 -17.90
CA ASP A 164 -8.28 1.63 -19.31
C ASP A 164 -7.28 0.65 -19.92
N VAL A 165 -6.36 0.11 -19.12
CA VAL A 165 -5.32 -0.83 -19.57
C VAL A 165 -4.80 -1.65 -18.39
N ILE A 166 -4.34 -2.88 -18.66
CA ILE A 166 -3.53 -3.66 -17.72
C ILE A 166 -2.07 -3.52 -18.13
N SER A 167 -1.22 -2.94 -17.27
CA SER A 167 0.23 -2.82 -17.52
C SER A 167 1.00 -3.98 -16.88
N HIS A 168 1.87 -4.63 -17.66
CA HIS A 168 2.64 -5.79 -17.21
C HIS A 168 4.02 -5.35 -16.73
N PHE A 169 4.16 -5.14 -15.42
CA PHE A 169 5.40 -4.61 -14.81
C PHE A 169 6.59 -5.59 -14.94
N ASP A 170 6.32 -6.87 -15.19
CA ASP A 170 7.31 -7.91 -15.48
C ASP A 170 7.95 -7.80 -16.88
N THR A 171 7.50 -6.83 -17.70
CA THR A 171 8.07 -6.56 -19.04
C THR A 171 9.02 -5.36 -19.09
N LEU A 172 8.96 -4.50 -18.07
CA LEU A 172 9.68 -3.24 -18.03
C LEU A 172 11.20 -3.45 -17.96
N LYS A 173 11.94 -2.59 -18.67
CA LYS A 173 13.39 -2.49 -18.61
C LYS A 173 13.76 -1.12 -18.05
N ILE A 174 14.45 -1.10 -16.90
CA ILE A 174 14.82 0.12 -16.19
C ILE A 174 16.33 0.34 -16.34
N ASN A 175 16.74 1.42 -17.00
CA ASN A 175 18.13 1.72 -17.30
C ASN A 175 18.51 3.12 -16.79
N GLN A 176 19.67 3.23 -16.14
CA GLN A 176 20.24 4.54 -15.79
C GLN A 176 20.82 5.20 -17.05
N GLU A 177 20.30 6.34 -17.48
CA GLU A 177 20.82 7.07 -18.64
C GLU A 177 21.89 8.08 -18.26
N ALA A 178 21.64 8.81 -17.16
CA ALA A 178 22.53 9.83 -16.65
C ALA A 178 22.26 10.05 -15.15
N GLU A 179 23.03 10.94 -14.52
CA GLU A 179 22.74 11.36 -13.15
C GLU A 179 21.30 11.91 -13.05
N ASN A 180 20.51 11.39 -12.12
CA ASN A 180 19.11 11.76 -11.93
C ASN A 180 18.20 11.55 -13.16
N ARG A 181 18.55 10.61 -14.05
CA ARG A 181 17.75 10.25 -15.23
C ARG A 181 17.72 8.75 -15.42
N VAL A 182 16.52 8.18 -15.36
CA VAL A 182 16.26 6.74 -15.49
C VAL A 182 15.24 6.52 -16.57
N HIS A 183 15.60 5.79 -17.61
CA HIS A 183 14.71 5.45 -18.71
C HIS A 183 14.08 4.08 -18.52
N VAL A 184 12.78 4.02 -18.83
CA VAL A 184 11.96 2.82 -18.74
C VAL A 184 11.37 2.53 -20.12
N SER A 185 11.57 1.31 -20.58
CA SER A 185 11.09 0.83 -21.90
C SER A 185 10.55 -0.60 -21.80
N GLY A 186 10.10 -1.17 -22.92
CA GLY A 186 9.57 -2.54 -22.97
C GLY A 186 8.16 -2.68 -22.42
N CYS A 187 7.42 -1.58 -22.31
CA CYS A 187 6.06 -1.54 -21.79
C CYS A 187 5.14 -2.44 -22.61
N ARG A 188 4.42 -3.35 -21.93
CA ARG A 188 3.38 -4.19 -22.54
C ARG A 188 2.06 -4.00 -21.85
N GLY A 189 1.01 -3.82 -22.66
CA GLY A 189 -0.35 -3.66 -22.22
C GLY A 189 -1.25 -4.82 -22.60
N SER A 190 -2.29 -5.04 -21.80
CA SER A 190 -3.43 -5.90 -22.15
C SER A 190 -4.73 -5.13 -22.01
N SER A 191 -5.78 -5.68 -22.62
CA SER A 191 -7.09 -5.05 -22.64
C SER A 191 -7.61 -4.67 -21.26
N ALA A 192 -8.33 -3.55 -21.21
CA ALA A 192 -9.04 -3.08 -20.04
C ALA A 192 -9.88 -4.20 -19.39
N PRO A 193 -9.88 -4.31 -18.05
CA PRO A 193 -10.76 -5.24 -17.35
C PRO A 193 -12.24 -4.86 -17.56
N LYS A 194 -13.12 -5.86 -17.59
CA LYS A 194 -14.59 -5.66 -17.71
C LYS A 194 -15.25 -5.13 -16.44
N THR A 195 -14.46 -4.76 -15.43
CA THR A 195 -14.96 -4.29 -14.14
C THR A 195 -14.19 -3.07 -13.65
N HIS A 196 -14.87 -2.16 -12.97
CA HIS A 196 -14.26 -1.03 -12.27
C HIS A 196 -14.16 -1.30 -10.77
N LYS A 197 -13.12 -0.76 -10.14
CA LYS A 197 -13.04 -0.72 -8.68
C LYS A 197 -13.96 0.37 -8.15
N VAL A 198 -14.74 0.01 -7.13
CA VAL A 198 -15.59 0.93 -6.39
C VAL A 198 -15.09 1.00 -4.96
N CYS A 199 -14.83 2.23 -4.51
CA CYS A 199 -14.46 2.52 -3.13
C CYS A 199 -15.74 2.84 -2.35
N ILE A 200 -16.16 1.91 -1.49
CA ILE A 200 -17.35 2.06 -0.63
C ILE A 200 -16.86 2.32 0.80
N ASN A 201 -17.33 3.40 1.40
CA ASN A 201 -17.00 3.78 2.78
C ASN A 201 -18.25 3.67 3.65
N LEU A 202 -18.17 2.86 4.69
CA LEU A 202 -19.25 2.66 5.66
C LEU A 202 -18.92 3.38 6.97
N ALA A 203 -19.95 3.86 7.66
CA ALA A 203 -19.82 4.33 9.03
C ALA A 203 -19.41 3.13 9.92
N GLY A 204 -18.15 3.11 10.35
CA GLY A 204 -17.60 2.02 11.13
C GLY A 204 -18.10 2.03 12.57
N GLY A 205 -18.44 3.21 13.11
CA GLY A 205 -18.85 3.42 14.49
C GLY A 205 -17.89 4.37 15.19
N PHE A 206 -17.65 4.11 16.46
CA PHE A 206 -16.80 4.92 17.32
C PHE A 206 -15.67 4.07 17.88
N ARG A 207 -14.51 4.70 18.07
CA ARG A 207 -13.34 4.08 18.69
C ARG A 207 -12.77 4.96 19.78
N ASN A 208 -12.11 4.32 20.73
CA ASN A 208 -11.29 4.98 21.73
C ASN A 208 -10.18 4.02 22.16
N GLY A 209 -9.19 4.55 22.85
CA GLY A 209 -8.13 3.72 23.35
C GLY A 209 -7.13 4.51 24.16
N THR A 210 -6.19 3.77 24.72
CA THR A 210 -5.13 4.31 25.53
C THR A 210 -3.86 3.51 25.32
N GLU A 211 -2.73 4.17 25.53
CA GLU A 211 -1.45 3.53 25.65
C GLU A 211 -0.87 3.85 27.01
N ILE A 212 -0.68 2.80 27.80
CA ILE A 212 -0.14 2.84 29.14
C ILE A 212 1.28 2.29 29.07
N LEU A 213 2.24 3.04 29.62
CA LEU A 213 3.62 2.61 29.70
C LEU A 213 3.81 1.84 31.01
N LEU A 214 4.14 0.57 30.89
CA LEU A 214 4.40 -0.31 32.03
C LEU A 214 5.89 -0.28 32.30
N THR A 215 6.29 0.14 33.50
CA THR A 215 7.71 0.35 33.84
C THR A 215 8.20 -0.68 34.85
N GLY A 216 9.40 -1.21 34.64
CA GLY A 216 10.13 -2.05 35.60
C GLY A 216 9.78 -3.54 35.50
N LEU A 217 9.70 -4.22 36.64
CA LEU A 217 9.51 -5.68 36.71
C LEU A 217 8.07 -6.11 36.39
N ASP A 218 7.85 -7.40 36.17
CA ASP A 218 6.53 -8.05 36.11
C ASP A 218 5.57 -7.42 35.09
N ILE A 219 6.11 -7.00 33.94
CA ILE A 219 5.38 -6.28 32.89
C ILE A 219 4.10 -7.01 32.45
N GLU A 220 4.15 -8.33 32.29
CA GLU A 220 3.00 -9.12 31.85
C GLU A 220 1.90 -9.19 32.91
N GLU A 221 2.28 -9.34 34.18
CA GLU A 221 1.34 -9.33 35.31
C GLU A 221 0.70 -7.95 35.48
N LYS A 222 1.50 -6.89 35.36
CA LYS A 222 1.03 -5.50 35.32
C LYS A 222 0.06 -5.27 34.16
N ALA A 223 0.38 -5.77 32.97
CA ALA A 223 -0.47 -5.64 31.80
C ALA A 223 -1.83 -6.30 32.02
N LYS A 224 -1.81 -7.51 32.58
CA LYS A 224 -3.03 -8.24 32.96
C LYS A 224 -3.84 -7.46 34.00
N LEU A 225 -3.20 -7.02 35.09
CA LEU A 225 -3.86 -6.29 36.19
C LEU A 225 -4.54 -5.00 35.69
N VAL A 226 -3.83 -4.21 34.88
CA VAL A 226 -4.37 -2.96 34.31
C VAL A 226 -5.54 -3.26 33.38
N THR A 227 -5.38 -4.25 32.50
CA THR A 227 -6.42 -4.67 31.57
C THR A 227 -7.68 -5.09 32.32
N ASP A 228 -7.55 -6.00 33.29
CA ASP A 228 -8.66 -6.49 34.11
C ASP A 228 -9.32 -5.34 34.87
N SER A 229 -8.53 -4.48 35.51
CA SER A 229 -9.04 -3.32 36.26
C SER A 229 -9.85 -2.38 35.38
N ILE A 230 -9.36 -2.07 34.17
CA ILE A 230 -10.09 -1.22 33.22
C ILE A 230 -11.42 -1.88 32.84
N PHE A 231 -11.39 -3.15 32.41
CA PHE A 231 -12.60 -3.82 31.93
C PHE A 231 -13.62 -4.09 33.04
N GLU A 232 -13.20 -4.38 34.27
CA GLU A 232 -14.10 -4.48 35.42
C GLU A 232 -14.80 -3.14 35.72
N ASN A 233 -14.07 -2.02 35.64
CA ASN A 233 -14.61 -0.69 35.97
C ASN A 233 -15.51 -0.09 34.89
N VAL A 234 -15.41 -0.55 33.63
CA VAL A 234 -16.29 -0.11 32.54
C VAL A 234 -17.50 -1.03 32.37
N GLY A 235 -17.57 -2.19 33.03
CA GLY A 235 -18.72 -3.11 32.95
C GLY A 235 -18.51 -4.35 32.07
N GLY A 236 -17.26 -4.70 31.79
CA GLY A 236 -16.85 -5.92 31.07
C GLY A 236 -16.34 -5.67 29.65
N LYS A 237 -15.52 -6.59 29.14
CA LYS A 237 -14.97 -6.52 27.78
C LYS A 237 -16.05 -6.72 26.70
N GLU A 238 -17.07 -7.54 26.99
CA GLU A 238 -18.08 -7.99 26.04
C GLU A 238 -19.08 -6.91 25.60
N GLN A 239 -19.08 -5.74 26.24
CA GLN A 239 -19.95 -4.62 25.83
C GLN A 239 -19.46 -3.92 24.56
N PHE A 240 -18.17 -4.09 24.22
CA PHE A 240 -17.56 -3.48 23.04
C PHE A 240 -17.69 -4.43 21.85
N ASP A 241 -17.94 -3.88 20.66
CA ASP A 241 -18.03 -4.69 19.43
C ASP A 241 -16.66 -5.28 19.04
N LYS A 242 -15.58 -4.56 19.38
CA LYS A 242 -14.21 -5.01 19.18
C LYS A 242 -13.31 -4.46 20.27
N VAL A 243 -12.43 -5.32 20.77
CA VAL A 243 -11.37 -4.98 21.71
C VAL A 243 -10.08 -5.57 21.21
N ASP A 244 -9.04 -4.74 21.15
CA ASP A 244 -7.71 -5.14 20.77
C ASP A 244 -6.71 -4.67 21.83
N ILE A 245 -5.95 -5.61 22.37
CA ILE A 245 -5.00 -5.38 23.47
C ILE A 245 -3.64 -5.87 23.00
N GLN A 246 -2.68 -4.97 22.93
CA GLN A 246 -1.33 -5.25 22.44
C GLN A 246 -0.33 -4.88 23.53
N LEU A 247 0.50 -5.84 23.92
CA LEU A 247 1.65 -5.61 24.79
C LEU A 247 2.92 -5.65 23.93
N HIS A 248 3.61 -4.51 23.84
CA HIS A 248 4.89 -4.38 23.17
C HIS A 248 6.00 -4.34 24.22
N ARG A 249 6.76 -5.44 24.32
CA ARG A 249 7.91 -5.60 25.22
C ARG A 249 9.13 -4.85 24.67
N THR A 250 9.11 -3.53 24.81
CA THR A 250 10.24 -2.64 24.48
C THR A 250 11.22 -2.47 25.64
N ASP A 251 10.85 -2.98 26.81
CA ASP A 251 11.66 -3.00 28.02
C ASP A 251 12.89 -3.90 27.85
N LYS A 252 14.02 -3.48 28.43
CA LYS A 252 15.25 -4.27 28.51
C LYS A 252 15.39 -4.91 29.88
N GLU A 253 16.03 -6.07 29.93
CA GLU A 253 16.27 -6.83 31.16
C GLU A 253 17.01 -6.01 32.25
N ASN A 254 18.01 -5.23 31.86
CA ASN A 254 18.72 -4.30 32.74
C ASN A 254 18.81 -2.92 32.05
N PRO A 255 17.85 -2.02 32.30
CA PRO A 255 17.72 -0.77 31.56
C PRO A 255 18.68 0.32 32.06
N GLU A 256 19.32 1.04 31.14
CA GLU A 256 20.25 2.13 31.46
C GLU A 256 19.58 3.52 31.50
N SER A 257 18.27 3.57 31.24
CA SER A 257 17.44 4.77 31.28
C SER A 257 16.01 4.38 31.63
N ASN A 258 15.21 5.35 32.07
CA ASN A 258 13.82 5.10 32.42
C ASN A 258 13.00 4.60 31.21
N GLU A 259 13.25 5.12 30.02
CA GLU A 259 12.58 4.73 28.77
C GLU A 259 12.92 3.28 28.37
N GLN A 260 14.13 2.81 28.67
CA GLN A 260 14.51 1.40 28.44
C GLN A 260 13.86 0.45 29.44
N ALA A 261 13.32 0.95 30.55
CA ALA A 261 12.58 0.14 31.53
C ALA A 261 11.09 0.00 31.18
N GLN A 262 10.64 0.58 30.06
CA GLN A 262 9.23 0.70 29.70
C GLN A 262 8.82 -0.25 28.58
N ALA A 263 7.71 -0.95 28.81
CA ALA A 263 6.91 -1.62 27.80
C ALA A 263 5.66 -0.78 27.47
N SER A 264 5.08 -0.96 26.29
CA SER A 264 3.84 -0.30 25.90
C SER A 264 2.66 -1.28 25.92
N LEU A 265 1.63 -0.96 26.69
CA LEU A 265 0.32 -1.61 26.65
C LEU A 265 -0.66 -0.72 25.91
N ARG A 266 -1.04 -1.11 24.69
CA ARG A 266 -2.07 -0.44 23.88
C ARG A 266 -3.39 -1.17 24.01
N ILE A 267 -4.44 -0.45 24.38
CA ILE A 267 -5.81 -0.96 24.45
C ILE A 267 -6.66 -0.11 23.50
N SER A 268 -7.26 -0.76 22.52
CA SER A 268 -8.21 -0.14 21.58
C SER A 268 -9.57 -0.80 21.73
N VAL A 269 -10.61 0.01 21.82
CA VAL A 269 -12.01 -0.43 21.89
C VAL A 269 -12.82 0.24 20.78
N MET A 270 -13.76 -0.50 20.19
CA MET A 270 -14.68 0.02 19.18
C MET A 270 -16.11 -0.41 19.50
N SER A 271 -17.06 0.47 19.23
CA SER A 271 -18.48 0.18 19.36
C SER A 271 -19.33 1.06 18.43
N GLN A 272 -20.48 0.55 18.00
CA GLN A 272 -21.55 1.36 17.41
C GLN A 272 -22.17 2.31 18.43
N ASN A 273 -22.11 1.99 19.72
CA ASN A 273 -22.61 2.85 20.79
C ASN A 273 -21.53 3.84 21.25
N PRO A 274 -21.67 5.15 20.96
CA PRO A 274 -20.69 6.15 21.34
C PRO A 274 -20.52 6.30 22.85
N ASP A 275 -21.54 5.96 23.65
CA ASP A 275 -21.48 6.14 25.10
C ASP A 275 -20.48 5.18 25.75
N LEU A 276 -20.32 3.97 25.19
CA LEU A 276 -19.40 2.95 25.69
C LEU A 276 -17.95 3.32 25.46
N VAL A 277 -17.64 3.92 24.31
CA VAL A 277 -16.28 4.32 23.91
C VAL A 277 -16.06 5.83 24.06
N GLY A 278 -16.96 6.52 24.74
CA GLY A 278 -16.91 7.97 24.92
C GLY A 278 -16.16 8.38 26.19
N ARG A 279 -16.68 9.42 26.85
CA ARG A 279 -16.08 10.00 28.05
C ARG A 279 -15.93 9.00 29.20
N LEU A 280 -16.88 8.07 29.35
CA LEU A 280 -16.87 7.10 30.45
C LEU A 280 -15.64 6.20 30.41
N PHE A 281 -15.30 5.67 29.24
CA PHE A 281 -14.10 4.85 29.05
C PHE A 281 -12.82 5.62 29.41
N SER A 282 -12.65 6.83 28.87
CA SER A 282 -11.50 7.68 29.18
C SER A 282 -11.43 8.09 30.66
N ALA A 283 -12.57 8.38 31.29
CA ALA A 283 -12.63 8.72 32.71
C ALA A 283 -12.15 7.56 33.59
N LYS A 284 -12.57 6.32 33.31
CA LYS A 284 -12.12 5.14 34.06
C LYS A 284 -10.62 4.90 33.99
N ILE A 285 -10.02 5.13 32.83
CA ILE A 285 -8.55 5.05 32.68
C ILE A 285 -7.86 6.10 33.56
N VAL A 286 -8.38 7.34 33.59
CA VAL A 286 -7.82 8.42 34.42
C VAL A 286 -8.00 8.15 35.91
N GLU A 287 -9.17 7.68 36.34
CA GLU A 287 -9.47 7.32 37.73
C GLU A 287 -8.52 6.23 38.25
N LEU A 288 -8.19 5.24 37.40
CA LEU A 288 -7.25 4.18 37.75
C LEU A 288 -5.80 4.68 37.87
N GLY A 289 -5.45 5.83 37.29
CA GLY A 289 -4.06 6.30 37.25
C GLY A 289 -3.39 6.46 38.61
N LEU A 290 -4.13 6.91 39.62
CA LEU A 290 -3.63 7.03 41.00
C LEU A 290 -4.06 5.88 41.91
N ALA A 291 -4.91 4.98 41.43
CA ALA A 291 -5.51 3.88 42.20
C ALA A 291 -5.01 2.49 41.77
N ASN A 292 -4.05 2.43 40.85
CA ASN A 292 -3.53 1.19 40.26
C ASN A 292 -2.01 1.07 40.49
N LEU A 293 -1.29 0.39 39.59
CA LEU A 293 0.13 0.07 39.72
C LEU A 293 1.05 1.30 39.91
N PRO A 294 2.22 1.12 40.57
CA PRO A 294 3.21 2.19 40.69
C PRO A 294 3.82 2.54 39.32
N GLY A 295 4.13 3.82 39.14
CA GLY A 295 4.76 4.31 37.91
C GLY A 295 3.80 4.51 36.73
N TRP A 296 2.50 4.68 37.00
CA TRP A 296 1.49 4.93 35.98
C TRP A 296 1.82 6.15 35.13
N THR A 297 2.02 5.92 33.85
CA THR A 297 2.20 6.96 32.84
C THR A 297 1.74 6.44 31.49
N GLY A 298 1.46 7.33 30.54
CA GLY A 298 0.91 6.96 29.24
C GLY A 298 1.16 8.02 28.19
N ARG A 299 0.90 7.67 26.93
CA ARG A 299 1.03 8.59 25.79
C ARG A 299 -0.35 9.03 25.32
N GLY A 300 -0.66 10.31 25.49
CA GLY A 300 -1.90 10.88 24.98
C GLY A 300 -1.94 10.86 23.45
N GLY A 301 -3.09 10.50 22.88
CA GLY A 301 -3.32 10.54 21.43
C GLY A 301 -2.59 9.46 20.60
N SER A 302 -1.93 8.48 21.23
CA SER A 302 -1.24 7.40 20.52
C SER A 302 -2.15 6.26 20.07
N VAL A 303 -3.38 6.21 20.59
CA VAL A 303 -4.47 5.43 20.03
C VAL A 303 -5.52 6.39 19.50
N PRO A 304 -5.92 6.29 18.23
CA PRO A 304 -6.94 7.16 17.67
C PRO A 304 -8.29 7.04 18.39
N SER A 305 -8.96 8.17 18.60
CA SER A 305 -10.31 8.25 19.17
C SER A 305 -11.29 8.96 18.23
N GLY A 306 -12.59 8.72 18.41
CA GLY A 306 -13.67 9.31 17.63
C GLY A 306 -14.25 8.38 16.58
N HIS A 307 -14.80 8.95 15.50
CA HIS A 307 -15.39 8.17 14.42
C HIS A 307 -14.32 7.44 13.61
N TYR A 308 -14.67 6.27 13.09
CA TYR A 308 -13.87 5.59 12.09
C TYR A 308 -14.71 5.13 10.90
N ILE A 309 -14.04 4.95 9.77
CA ILE A 309 -14.63 4.49 8.52
C ILE A 309 -14.18 3.05 8.27
N GLU A 310 -15.08 2.22 7.78
CA GLU A 310 -14.76 0.90 7.25
C GLU A 310 -14.65 1.00 5.74
N TYR A 311 -13.49 0.60 5.20
CA TYR A 311 -13.26 0.60 3.76
C TYR A 311 -13.69 -0.74 3.16
N TRP A 312 -14.60 -0.65 2.19
CA TRP A 312 -15.16 -1.76 1.46
C TRP A 312 -14.83 -1.60 -0.04
N PRO A 313 -13.66 -2.11 -0.47
CA PRO A 313 -13.37 -2.18 -1.89
C PRO A 313 -14.25 -3.27 -2.52
N ALA A 314 -14.88 -2.95 -3.64
CA ALA A 314 -15.67 -3.89 -4.45
C ALA A 314 -15.37 -3.68 -5.94
N LEU A 315 -15.82 -4.61 -6.76
CA LEU A 315 -15.86 -4.47 -8.21
C LEU A 315 -17.32 -4.27 -8.66
N VAL A 316 -17.50 -3.57 -9.77
CA VAL A 316 -18.77 -3.42 -10.50
C VAL A 316 -18.51 -3.65 -11.99
N ASP A 317 -19.45 -4.24 -12.71
CA ASP A 317 -19.36 -4.36 -14.18
C ASP A 317 -19.22 -2.96 -14.82
N SER A 318 -18.23 -2.82 -15.69
CA SER A 318 -17.90 -1.56 -16.35
C SER A 318 -19.07 -1.02 -17.16
N LYS A 319 -20.02 -1.85 -17.62
CA LYS A 319 -21.20 -1.41 -18.41
C LYS A 319 -22.09 -0.41 -17.67
N TYR A 320 -21.99 -0.35 -16.34
CA TYR A 320 -22.75 0.58 -15.50
C TYR A 320 -22.07 1.94 -15.31
N ILE A 321 -20.86 2.09 -15.84
CA ILE A 321 -20.03 3.28 -15.69
C ILE A 321 -20.09 4.11 -16.97
N THR A 322 -20.32 5.40 -16.81
CA THR A 322 -20.25 6.39 -17.88
C THR A 322 -19.72 7.67 -17.27
N GLU A 323 -18.66 8.21 -17.86
CA GLU A 323 -18.09 9.50 -17.46
C GLU A 323 -18.82 10.63 -18.18
N LYS A 324 -18.95 11.77 -17.52
CA LYS A 324 -19.55 12.97 -18.11
C LYS A 324 -18.54 14.10 -18.08
N VAL A 325 -18.16 14.57 -19.26
CA VAL A 325 -17.29 15.72 -19.44
C VAL A 325 -18.15 16.95 -19.65
N HIS A 326 -18.02 17.94 -18.77
CA HIS A 326 -18.72 19.22 -18.85
C HIS A 326 -17.73 20.30 -19.31
N PHE A 327 -17.97 20.92 -20.46
CA PHE A 327 -17.10 21.95 -21.02
C PHE A 327 -17.92 23.00 -21.78
N GLU A 328 -17.73 24.28 -21.45
CA GLU A 328 -18.43 25.43 -22.08
C GLU A 328 -19.96 25.31 -22.20
N GLY A 329 -20.61 24.60 -21.26
CA GLY A 329 -22.06 24.38 -21.27
C GLY A 329 -22.50 23.11 -22.00
N ASP A 330 -21.60 22.47 -22.75
CA ASP A 330 -21.82 21.16 -23.35
C ASP A 330 -21.53 20.05 -22.34
N THR A 331 -22.19 18.91 -22.53
CA THR A 331 -21.94 17.67 -21.78
C THR A 331 -21.74 16.53 -22.75
N VAL A 332 -20.61 15.83 -22.63
CA VAL A 332 -20.27 14.66 -23.44
C VAL A 332 -20.19 13.44 -22.55
N ASP A 333 -20.88 12.37 -22.95
CA ASP A 333 -20.78 11.07 -22.31
C ASP A 333 -19.59 10.30 -22.88
N VAL A 334 -18.69 9.84 -22.01
CA VAL A 334 -17.51 9.06 -22.35
C VAL A 334 -17.64 7.69 -21.71
N VAL A 335 -17.68 6.66 -22.55
CA VAL A 335 -17.76 5.27 -22.09
C VAL A 335 -16.35 4.72 -21.83
N PRO A 336 -16.18 3.79 -20.86
CA PRO A 336 -14.93 3.08 -20.64
C PRO A 336 -14.49 2.24 -21.84
N THR A 337 -13.17 2.03 -21.98
CA THR A 337 -12.59 1.22 -23.06
C THR A 337 -13.17 -0.20 -23.11
N SER A 338 -13.44 -0.81 -21.96
CA SER A 338 -14.02 -2.15 -21.88
C SER A 338 -15.45 -2.27 -22.45
N GLN A 339 -16.13 -1.16 -22.75
CA GLN A 339 -17.43 -1.14 -23.41
C GLN A 339 -17.33 -1.00 -24.93
N MET A 340 -16.13 -0.84 -25.47
CA MET A 340 -15.90 -0.76 -26.90
C MET A 340 -15.69 -2.15 -27.51
N ASP A 341 -16.02 -2.28 -28.79
CA ASP A 341 -15.78 -3.50 -29.58
C ASP A 341 -14.31 -3.52 -30.07
N LEU A 342 -13.38 -3.66 -29.13
CA LEU A 342 -11.95 -3.77 -29.39
C LEU A 342 -11.48 -5.22 -29.21
N GLU A 343 -10.46 -5.61 -29.97
CA GLU A 343 -9.85 -6.93 -29.83
C GLU A 343 -9.23 -7.09 -28.43
N GLU A 344 -9.52 -8.23 -27.78
CA GLU A 344 -8.96 -8.57 -26.48
C GLU A 344 -7.51 -9.07 -26.65
N ILE A 345 -6.56 -8.35 -26.07
CA ILE A 345 -5.14 -8.66 -26.09
C ILE A 345 -4.69 -9.08 -24.69
N TYR A 346 -3.96 -10.19 -24.62
CA TYR A 346 -3.42 -10.75 -23.40
C TYR A 346 -1.91 -10.94 -23.53
N TYR A 347 -1.18 -10.55 -22.49
CA TYR A 347 0.25 -10.82 -22.39
C TYR A 347 0.50 -12.07 -21.53
N GLN A 348 1.44 -12.91 -21.97
CA GLN A 348 1.86 -14.09 -21.23
C GLN A 348 3.22 -13.84 -20.57
N LYS A 349 3.30 -14.11 -19.27
CA LYS A 349 4.56 -14.05 -18.51
C LYS A 349 5.56 -15.04 -19.10
N GLU A 350 6.77 -14.57 -19.37
CA GLU A 350 7.88 -15.44 -19.76
C GLU A 350 8.38 -16.25 -18.55
N PRO A 351 8.62 -17.57 -18.70
CA PRO A 351 9.22 -18.37 -17.64
C PRO A 351 10.63 -17.85 -17.28
N TYR A 352 10.93 -17.78 -15.99
CA TYR A 352 12.25 -17.45 -15.49
C TYR A 352 12.97 -18.70 -15.01
N GLU A 353 14.17 -18.94 -15.54
CA GLU A 353 15.06 -20.00 -15.07
C GLU A 353 16.11 -19.38 -14.12
N ASN A 354 16.04 -19.76 -12.84
CA ASN A 354 16.98 -19.24 -11.86
C ASN A 354 18.36 -19.90 -12.00
N LYS A 355 19.42 -19.10 -12.10
CA LYS A 355 20.81 -19.57 -12.19
C LYS A 355 21.55 -19.21 -10.90
N LEU A 356 21.32 -20.00 -9.86
CA LEU A 356 21.95 -19.79 -8.55
C LEU A 356 23.44 -20.20 -8.58
N PRO A 357 24.38 -19.29 -8.24
CA PRO A 357 25.79 -19.64 -8.10
C PRO A 357 26.01 -20.63 -6.93
N GLU A 358 27.02 -21.50 -7.06
CA GLU A 358 27.38 -22.47 -6.02
C GLU A 358 27.68 -21.77 -4.68
N ILE A 359 26.96 -22.16 -3.62
CA ILE A 359 27.14 -21.64 -2.26
C ILE A 359 28.15 -22.51 -1.52
N LYS A 360 29.38 -22.00 -1.36
CA LYS A 360 30.45 -22.69 -0.62
C LYS A 360 30.49 -22.33 0.86
N ASN A 361 30.37 -21.03 1.15
CA ASN A 361 30.42 -20.48 2.49
C ASN A 361 29.32 -19.43 2.65
N THR A 362 28.77 -19.33 3.85
CA THR A 362 27.81 -18.30 4.24
C THR A 362 28.33 -17.49 5.42
N LYS A 363 27.80 -16.28 5.58
CA LYS A 363 28.01 -15.42 6.74
C LYS A 363 26.72 -14.74 7.15
N LYS A 364 26.60 -14.49 8.45
CA LYS A 364 25.52 -13.72 9.05
C LYS A 364 25.60 -12.25 8.63
N ILE A 365 24.48 -11.73 8.14
CA ILE A 365 24.32 -10.31 7.80
C ILE A 365 22.84 -9.90 7.90
N ASN A 366 22.57 -8.62 8.19
CA ASN A 366 21.21 -8.10 8.07
C ASN A 366 20.75 -8.10 6.61
N PHE A 367 19.54 -8.61 6.37
CA PHE A 367 18.90 -8.71 5.07
C PHE A 367 18.94 -7.39 4.28
N GLY A 368 18.71 -6.27 4.96
CA GLY A 368 18.67 -4.93 4.34
C GLY A 368 20.01 -4.39 3.86
N ARG A 369 21.13 -5.04 4.20
CA ARG A 369 22.44 -4.71 3.60
C ARG A 369 22.55 -5.20 2.17
N LEU A 370 21.79 -6.24 1.82
CA LEU A 370 21.79 -6.87 0.49
C LEU A 370 20.62 -6.40 -0.36
N PHE A 371 19.44 -6.27 0.24
CA PHE A 371 18.19 -6.09 -0.50
C PHE A 371 17.44 -4.83 -0.07
N GLY A 372 16.98 -4.06 -1.04
CA GLY A 372 16.08 -2.94 -0.79
C GLY A 372 14.64 -3.43 -0.64
N THR A 373 13.81 -2.68 0.08
CA THR A 373 12.39 -3.02 0.25
C THR A 373 11.48 -1.81 0.14
N ARG A 374 10.23 -2.04 -0.27
CA ARG A 374 9.16 -1.05 -0.16
C ARG A 374 7.89 -1.77 0.24
N SER A 375 7.11 -1.15 1.11
CA SER A 375 5.82 -1.71 1.55
C SER A 375 4.79 -0.62 1.76
N GLY A 376 3.53 -1.01 1.65
CA GLY A 376 2.38 -0.12 1.76
C GLY A 376 1.07 -0.89 1.81
N ASP A 377 -0.01 -0.20 2.13
CA ASP A 377 -1.33 -0.80 2.19
C ASP A 377 -1.97 -0.94 0.81
N LYS A 378 -2.85 -1.93 0.68
CA LYS A 378 -3.77 -2.06 -0.46
C LYS A 378 -5.17 -2.34 0.08
N GLY A 379 -5.72 -1.34 0.78
CA GLY A 379 -6.94 -1.50 1.56
C GLY A 379 -6.66 -2.33 2.82
N GLY A 380 -7.30 -3.49 2.96
CA GLY A 380 -7.07 -4.39 4.11
C GLY A 380 -5.81 -5.27 3.98
N CYS A 381 -5.15 -5.26 2.82
CA CYS A 381 -3.95 -6.05 2.53
C CYS A 381 -2.69 -5.19 2.64
N ALA A 382 -1.53 -5.83 2.68
CA ALA A 382 -0.23 -5.15 2.57
C ALA A 382 0.59 -5.71 1.40
N ASN A 383 1.31 -4.83 0.74
CA ASN A 383 2.34 -5.14 -0.23
C ASN A 383 3.72 -5.10 0.46
N LEU A 384 4.62 -6.02 0.09
CA LEU A 384 6.04 -6.01 0.43
C LEU A 384 6.88 -6.36 -0.81
N GLY A 385 7.36 -5.33 -1.48
CA GLY A 385 8.37 -5.44 -2.53
C GLY A 385 9.78 -5.57 -1.96
N VAL A 386 10.59 -6.44 -2.57
CA VAL A 386 12.00 -6.66 -2.26
C VAL A 386 12.79 -6.71 -3.54
N TRP A 387 13.88 -5.94 -3.65
CA TRP A 387 14.72 -5.92 -4.84
C TRP A 387 16.20 -6.13 -4.54
N ALA A 388 16.87 -6.77 -5.48
CA ALA A 388 18.31 -6.97 -5.52
C ALA A 388 18.97 -5.93 -6.43
N LYS A 389 20.28 -5.70 -6.24
CA LYS A 389 21.06 -4.77 -7.06
C LYS A 389 21.78 -5.46 -8.23
N THR A 390 21.93 -6.78 -8.18
CA THR A 390 22.66 -7.57 -9.18
C THR A 390 21.92 -8.87 -9.51
N PRO A 391 22.13 -9.45 -10.69
CA PRO A 391 21.56 -10.76 -11.04
C PRO A 391 21.91 -11.87 -10.04
N GLU A 392 23.14 -11.89 -9.51
CA GLU A 392 23.59 -12.92 -8.55
C GLU A 392 22.89 -12.78 -7.20
N SER A 393 22.67 -11.55 -6.72
CA SER A 393 21.92 -11.30 -5.49
C SER A 393 20.44 -11.61 -5.67
N TYR A 394 19.88 -11.34 -6.85
CA TYR A 394 18.52 -11.76 -7.19
C TYR A 394 18.37 -13.28 -7.23
N ALA A 395 19.31 -13.99 -7.84
CA ALA A 395 19.25 -15.45 -7.94
C ALA A 395 19.21 -16.10 -6.56
N PHE A 396 20.01 -15.59 -5.61
CA PHE A 396 19.92 -16.00 -4.20
C PHE A 396 18.58 -15.61 -3.57
N LEU A 397 18.13 -14.36 -3.74
CA LEU A 397 16.86 -13.87 -3.20
C LEU A 397 15.66 -14.73 -3.66
N TYR A 398 15.64 -15.08 -4.94
CA TYR A 398 14.58 -15.87 -5.58
C TYR A 398 14.42 -17.25 -4.93
N ASP A 399 15.52 -17.95 -4.66
CA ASP A 399 15.48 -19.26 -4.01
C ASP A 399 15.31 -19.16 -2.49
N PHE A 400 15.97 -18.19 -1.86
CA PHE A 400 15.97 -18.03 -0.41
C PHE A 400 14.62 -17.55 0.14
N LEU A 401 14.06 -16.49 -0.44
CA LEU A 401 12.87 -15.83 0.12
C LEU A 401 11.59 -16.44 -0.47
N THR A 402 11.27 -17.65 -0.03
CA THR A 402 9.96 -18.28 -0.26
C THR A 402 8.90 -17.69 0.67
N VAL A 403 7.61 -18.01 0.45
CA VAL A 403 6.54 -17.62 1.38
C VAL A 403 6.79 -18.19 2.77
N ASP A 404 7.20 -19.45 2.87
CA ASP A 404 7.50 -20.08 4.16
C ASP A 404 8.67 -19.38 4.85
N ARG A 405 9.75 -19.08 4.09
CA ARG A 405 10.88 -18.36 4.65
C ARG A 405 10.52 -16.95 5.11
N LEU A 406 9.66 -16.25 4.36
CA LEU A 406 9.14 -14.95 4.80
C LEU A 406 8.39 -15.07 6.13
N LYS A 407 7.55 -16.09 6.30
CA LYS A 407 6.79 -16.35 7.53
C LYS A 407 7.68 -16.74 8.71
N GLU A 408 8.78 -17.45 8.46
CA GLU A 408 9.81 -17.72 9.48
C GLU A 408 10.51 -16.43 9.92
N LEU A 409 10.87 -15.58 8.96
CA LEU A 409 11.53 -14.30 9.23
C LEU A 409 10.59 -13.32 9.91
N LEU A 410 9.30 -13.31 9.55
CA LEU A 410 8.26 -12.43 10.08
C LEU A 410 7.13 -13.26 10.72
N PRO A 411 7.31 -13.77 11.96
CA PRO A 411 6.35 -14.70 12.57
C PRO A 411 4.93 -14.14 12.73
N ASP A 412 4.77 -12.82 12.88
CA ASP A 412 3.46 -12.16 12.96
C ASP A 412 2.71 -12.14 11.61
N VAL A 413 3.40 -12.43 10.50
CA VAL A 413 2.81 -12.63 9.17
C VAL A 413 2.32 -14.07 8.96
N SER A 414 2.79 -15.04 9.76
CA SER A 414 2.58 -16.49 9.53
C SER A 414 1.13 -16.92 9.41
N GLN A 415 0.23 -16.26 10.16
CA GLN A 415 -1.20 -16.52 10.21
C GLN A 415 -1.99 -16.02 8.98
N TYR A 416 -1.38 -15.18 8.14
CA TYR A 416 -2.06 -14.61 6.97
C TYR A 416 -1.79 -15.42 5.70
N GLU A 417 -2.70 -15.30 4.74
CA GLU A 417 -2.48 -15.76 3.38
C GLU A 417 -1.50 -14.81 2.68
N VAL A 418 -0.49 -15.37 2.02
CA VAL A 418 0.58 -14.61 1.36
C VAL A 418 0.78 -15.16 -0.04
N GLU A 419 0.67 -14.29 -1.02
CA GLU A 419 1.07 -14.57 -2.40
C GLU A 419 2.47 -14.02 -2.66
N ARG A 420 3.25 -14.74 -3.46
CA ARG A 420 4.54 -14.28 -3.99
C ARG A 420 4.44 -14.10 -5.49
N HIS A 421 4.84 -12.92 -5.96
CA HIS A 421 4.92 -12.53 -7.36
C HIS A 421 6.37 -12.22 -7.71
N GLU A 422 6.83 -12.69 -8.87
CA GLU A 422 8.23 -12.53 -9.31
C GLU A 422 8.33 -11.53 -10.45
N LEU A 423 9.33 -10.67 -10.36
CA LEU A 423 9.65 -9.60 -11.32
C LEU A 423 11.14 -9.67 -11.68
N PRO A 424 11.59 -10.74 -12.37
CA PRO A 424 13.01 -10.99 -12.65
C PRO A 424 13.65 -9.93 -13.56
N ASN A 425 12.85 -9.32 -14.45
CA ASN A 425 13.24 -8.21 -15.32
C ASN A 425 13.81 -7.00 -14.55
N ILE A 426 13.35 -6.80 -13.31
CA ILE A 426 13.79 -5.73 -12.40
C ILE A 426 14.36 -6.30 -11.09
N LEU A 427 14.81 -7.55 -11.12
CA LEU A 427 15.51 -8.21 -9.99
C LEU A 427 14.72 -8.17 -8.68
N SER A 428 13.41 -8.37 -8.75
CA SER A 428 12.51 -8.14 -7.62
C SER A 428 11.55 -9.30 -7.33
N LEU A 429 11.10 -9.36 -6.08
CA LEU A 429 9.98 -10.15 -5.60
C LEU A 429 8.94 -9.21 -4.97
N ASN A 430 7.67 -9.54 -5.11
CA ASN A 430 6.59 -8.87 -4.40
C ASN A 430 5.79 -9.88 -3.58
N PHE A 431 5.51 -9.56 -2.33
CA PHE A 431 4.64 -10.33 -1.46
C PHE A 431 3.35 -9.56 -1.19
N TYR A 432 2.22 -10.21 -1.43
CA TYR A 432 0.90 -9.65 -1.16
C TYR A 432 0.27 -10.39 0.02
N ILE A 433 0.12 -9.70 1.14
CA ILE A 433 -0.31 -10.25 2.42
C ILE A 433 -1.78 -9.86 2.64
N HIS A 434 -2.66 -10.84 2.62
CA HIS A 434 -4.09 -10.62 2.73
C HIS A 434 -4.51 -10.32 4.18
N ASP A 435 -5.45 -9.41 4.35
CA ASP A 435 -6.17 -9.11 5.61
C ASP A 435 -5.35 -8.63 6.82
N ILE A 436 -4.02 -8.45 6.69
CA ILE A 436 -3.16 -7.98 7.78
C ILE A 436 -3.55 -6.60 8.34
N LEU A 437 -4.19 -5.75 7.53
CA LEU A 437 -4.68 -4.41 7.91
C LEU A 437 -6.19 -4.36 8.17
N GLN A 438 -6.81 -5.51 8.44
CA GLN A 438 -8.22 -5.63 8.82
C GLN A 438 -9.15 -5.00 7.78
N ASP A 439 -9.85 -3.91 8.11
CA ASP A 439 -10.82 -3.26 7.21
C ASP A 439 -10.28 -1.96 6.59
N GLY A 440 -8.97 -1.85 6.49
CA GLY A 440 -8.25 -0.69 5.95
C GLY A 440 -7.66 0.22 7.03
N VAL A 441 -6.87 1.20 6.59
CA VAL A 441 -6.08 2.09 7.47
C VAL A 441 -6.93 2.75 8.57
N SER A 442 -8.13 3.22 8.25
CA SER A 442 -9.00 3.93 9.19
C SER A 442 -9.56 3.05 10.31
N SER A 443 -9.70 1.75 10.10
CA SER A 443 -10.29 0.78 11.02
C SER A 443 -9.26 -0.19 11.62
N SER A 444 -8.02 -0.17 11.13
CA SER A 444 -6.92 -0.97 11.65
C SER A 444 -6.55 -0.55 13.08
N THR A 445 -6.32 -1.55 13.94
CA THR A 445 -5.82 -1.37 15.30
C THR A 445 -4.30 -1.54 15.42
N ARG A 446 -3.61 -1.89 14.31
CA ARG A 446 -2.15 -2.03 14.30
C ARG A 446 -1.46 -0.69 14.56
N LEU A 447 -0.25 -0.74 15.13
CA LEU A 447 0.59 0.44 15.32
C LEU A 447 0.96 1.08 13.98
N ASP A 448 1.35 0.26 13.01
CA ASP A 448 1.51 0.66 11.62
C ASP A 448 0.28 0.23 10.81
N GLY A 449 -0.70 1.11 10.73
CA GLY A 449 -1.94 0.88 9.98
C GLY A 449 -1.79 0.95 8.46
N GLN A 450 -0.61 1.36 7.94
CA GLN A 450 -0.31 1.51 6.52
C GLN A 450 0.70 0.46 6.01
N ALA A 451 1.18 -0.44 6.88
CA ALA A 451 2.25 -1.40 6.60
C ALA A 451 3.55 -0.79 6.05
N LYS A 452 3.82 0.50 6.27
CA LYS A 452 5.00 1.20 5.73
C LYS A 452 6.32 0.75 6.34
N SER A 453 6.29 0.25 7.57
CA SER A 453 7.46 -0.25 8.30
C SER A 453 7.79 -1.72 8.00
N LEU A 454 6.90 -2.45 7.33
CA LEU A 454 7.06 -3.88 7.06
C LEU A 454 8.34 -4.21 6.28
N GLY A 455 8.70 -3.37 5.29
CA GLY A 455 9.95 -3.50 4.55
C GLY A 455 11.20 -3.35 5.44
N GLU A 456 11.23 -2.32 6.29
CA GLU A 456 12.36 -2.14 7.20
C GLU A 456 12.41 -3.22 8.30
N TYR A 457 11.27 -3.81 8.66
CA TYR A 457 11.21 -4.94 9.59
C TYR A 457 11.92 -6.18 9.04
N ILE A 458 11.67 -6.59 7.78
CA ILE A 458 12.42 -7.71 7.18
C ILE A 458 13.89 -7.35 6.97
N ARG A 459 14.19 -6.09 6.60
CA ARG A 459 15.58 -5.61 6.43
C ARG A 459 16.41 -5.72 7.70
N ALA A 460 15.78 -5.61 8.87
CA ALA A 460 16.45 -5.76 10.16
C ALA A 460 16.82 -7.22 10.48
N LYS A 461 16.20 -8.21 9.85
CA LYS A 461 16.44 -9.64 10.15
C LYS A 461 17.85 -10.06 9.74
N GLU A 462 18.48 -10.88 10.57
CA GLU A 462 19.76 -11.52 10.25
C GLU A 462 19.53 -12.79 9.44
N ILE A 463 20.30 -12.98 8.37
CA ILE A 463 20.28 -14.16 7.51
C ILE A 463 21.70 -14.68 7.27
N ASP A 464 21.82 -15.96 6.95
CA ASP A 464 23.04 -16.54 6.41
C ASP A 464 23.07 -16.32 4.90
N ALA A 465 23.93 -15.41 4.44
CA ALA A 465 24.07 -15.07 3.02
C ALA A 465 25.39 -15.61 2.46
N PRO A 466 25.43 -16.03 1.18
CA PRO A 466 26.67 -16.44 0.53
C PRO A 466 27.75 -15.36 0.55
N ASP A 467 29.00 -15.76 0.81
CA ASP A 467 30.14 -14.84 0.91
C ASP A 467 30.36 -13.97 -0.33
N TYR A 468 30.00 -14.48 -1.52
CA TYR A 468 30.15 -13.74 -2.77
C TYR A 468 29.24 -12.51 -2.84
N LEU A 469 28.10 -12.51 -2.15
CA LEU A 469 27.20 -11.35 -2.09
C LEU A 469 27.77 -10.23 -1.24
N LEU A 470 28.61 -10.55 -0.25
CA LEU A 470 29.18 -9.56 0.66
C LEU A 470 30.23 -8.68 0.00
N LYS A 471 30.92 -9.21 -1.02
CA LYS A 471 31.90 -8.44 -1.79
C LYS A 471 31.27 -7.25 -2.54
N ALA A 472 29.98 -7.34 -2.87
CA ALA A 472 29.23 -6.30 -3.56
C ALA A 472 28.78 -5.14 -2.64
N ILE A 473 28.85 -5.29 -1.31
CA ILE A 473 28.42 -4.28 -0.34
C ILE A 473 29.56 -3.28 -0.02
N GLY A 474 30.82 -3.64 -0.32
CA GLY A 474 32.02 -2.88 0.04
C GLY A 474 32.63 -2.06 -1.10
N GLY A 475 31.81 -1.39 -1.91
CA GLY A 475 32.22 -0.48 -2.97
C GLY A 475 31.98 0.98 -2.62
#